data_AF-A4CNN5-F1
#
_entry.id   AF-A4CNN5-F1
#
_cell.length_a   1.000
_cell.length_b   1.000
_cell.length_c   1.000
_cell.angle_alpha   90.00
_cell.angle_beta   90.00
_cell.angle_gamma   90.00
#
_symmetry.space_group_name_H-M   'P 1'
#
loop_
_entity.id
_entity.type
_entity.pdbx_description
1 polymer ?
#
loop_
_entity_poly.entity_id
_entity_poly.type
_entity_poly.pdbx_seq_one_letter_code
_entity_poly.pdbx_strand_id
1 'polypeptide(L)'
;MKPIRKLPEVFIRYAGVITLTAVLSGLLDGCSDPTPADPVASAYLPDINQLFEEYFVLDSLGDHEDLGDLLVRENRDLKSSELYLIAAWAYEGAGQADSVLSLIHQAIDRGMANPKILGKFRATAFSEDNPEYVRLLHRLDSIEAALSHVEHFAVKLEAMEAFWPYFDRALADTTRARRELRAFILEGPRELRDFYTVRYGSIDQMYGQMINGAPDYYRYLKQQFNPDSIHVLKSRTTRWMERFKDLYPQAVFPKVFVVPGILNSGGTATEMGLFVGGDMYGRSPNMPTEQLTDWQRGAIMGFSDLPALTLHELMHFQQNYRDTLLNESVLAGVIGEGVCDFLVELSSGEPLDNENLRFLEDRENHHRIFADLREDLFGSDNSRWLYNGGSIDDRPHDLGYTVGYLISKSYYRNRDDKQQAIYELLNSSDLVSIVRQSDYAYILAGPASATR
;
A
#
# COMPACT_ATOMS: atom_id res chain seq x y z
N MET A 1 -1.71 4.33 5.16
CA MET A 1 -2.97 3.84 4.52
C MET A 1 -3.71 4.96 3.79
N LYS A 2 -3.88 4.88 2.47
CA LYS A 2 -4.76 5.80 1.72
C LYS A 2 -6.23 5.40 1.99
N PRO A 3 -7.17 6.35 2.22
CA PRO A 3 -8.56 6.02 2.49
C PRO A 3 -9.19 5.25 1.34
N ILE A 4 -9.86 4.14 1.67
CA ILE A 4 -10.86 3.54 0.79
C ILE A 4 -11.99 4.57 0.63
N ARG A 5 -12.31 4.86 -0.64
CA ARG A 5 -13.25 5.87 -1.17
C ARG A 5 -14.39 6.29 -0.22
N LYS A 6 -14.63 7.61 -0.15
CA LYS A 6 -15.92 8.20 0.23
C LYS A 6 -17.02 7.62 -0.67
N LEU A 7 -17.96 6.88 -0.09
CA LEU A 7 -19.24 6.54 -0.74
C LEU A 7 -20.16 7.78 -0.74
N PRO A 8 -20.99 7.97 -1.78
CA PRO A 8 -21.91 9.11 -1.87
C PRO A 8 -23.01 9.05 -0.80
N GLU A 9 -23.33 10.22 -0.23
CA GLU A 9 -24.40 10.45 0.74
C GLU A 9 -25.78 10.03 0.20
N VAL A 10 -26.34 8.90 0.65
CA VAL A 10 -27.80 8.73 0.73
C VAL A 10 -28.17 7.75 1.86
N PHE A 11 -29.16 8.15 2.67
CA PHE A 11 -29.92 7.40 3.68
C PHE A 11 -29.50 7.52 5.16
N ILE A 12 -29.81 8.68 5.75
CA ILE A 12 -30.20 8.77 7.16
C ILE A 12 -31.70 8.50 7.25
N ARG A 13 -32.09 7.38 7.90
CA ARG A 13 -33.32 7.23 8.70
C ARG A 13 -33.36 5.82 9.31
N TYR A 14 -33.35 5.77 10.65
CA TYR A 14 -34.17 4.95 11.56
C TYR A 14 -33.40 4.71 12.86
N ALA A 15 -33.52 5.65 13.80
CA ALA A 15 -33.20 5.42 15.20
C ALA A 15 -34.35 4.62 15.83
N GLY A 16 -34.12 3.33 16.05
CA GLY A 16 -35.00 2.46 16.82
C GLY A 16 -34.52 2.39 18.28
N VAL A 17 -35.37 2.83 19.19
CA VAL A 17 -35.21 2.74 20.65
C VAL A 17 -35.08 1.26 21.06
N ILE A 18 -33.98 0.89 21.71
CA ILE A 18 -33.84 -0.43 22.37
C ILE A 18 -33.95 -0.22 23.88
N THR A 19 -35.03 -0.77 24.43
CA THR A 19 -35.33 -0.81 25.87
C THR A 19 -34.57 -1.95 26.53
N LEU A 20 -33.79 -1.62 27.56
CA LEU A 20 -33.08 -2.56 28.41
C LEU A 20 -34.08 -3.35 29.26
N THR A 21 -34.09 -4.68 29.19
CA THR A 21 -34.71 -5.54 30.22
C THR A 21 -33.78 -6.68 30.58
N ALA A 22 -33.31 -6.64 31.82
CA ALA A 22 -32.57 -7.72 32.46
C ALA A 22 -33.55 -8.75 33.02
N VAL A 23 -33.31 -10.04 32.75
CA VAL A 23 -33.89 -11.15 33.51
C VAL A 23 -32.78 -12.12 33.84
N LEU A 24 -32.48 -12.19 35.14
CA LEU A 24 -31.68 -13.23 35.77
C LEU A 24 -32.62 -14.36 36.21
N SER A 25 -32.29 -15.59 35.83
CA SER A 25 -32.71 -16.82 36.53
C SER A 25 -31.73 -17.93 36.15
N GLY A 26 -30.97 -18.41 37.13
CA GLY A 26 -30.08 -19.56 36.95
C GLY A 26 -30.78 -20.89 37.26
N LEU A 27 -30.20 -21.99 36.79
CA LEU A 27 -29.73 -23.13 37.61
C LEU A 27 -29.24 -24.29 36.71
N LEU A 28 -27.96 -24.61 36.91
CA LEU A 28 -27.30 -25.92 37.05
C LEU A 28 -27.21 -26.98 35.93
N ASP A 29 -25.96 -27.46 35.87
CA ASP A 29 -25.46 -28.81 35.58
C ASP A 29 -25.10 -29.23 34.14
N GLY A 30 -23.77 -29.29 33.97
CA GLY A 30 -23.05 -29.87 32.85
C GLY A 30 -21.59 -29.46 32.92
N CYS A 31 -20.82 -29.93 33.91
CA CYS A 31 -19.36 -29.86 33.87
C CYS A 31 -18.87 -30.80 32.76
N SER A 32 -18.91 -30.32 31.52
CA SER A 32 -17.91 -30.69 30.51
C SER A 32 -16.68 -29.85 30.78
N ASP A 33 -15.50 -30.46 30.87
CA ASP A 33 -14.25 -29.72 30.76
C ASP A 33 -14.37 -28.73 29.60
N PRO A 34 -14.08 -27.43 29.79
CA PRO A 34 -14.15 -26.48 28.69
C PRO A 34 -13.23 -26.98 27.60
N THR A 35 -13.81 -27.42 26.48
CA THR A 35 -13.09 -27.65 25.22
C THR A 35 -12.09 -26.50 25.08
N PRO A 36 -10.80 -26.74 24.81
CA PRO A 36 -9.83 -25.66 24.68
C PRO A 36 -10.41 -24.61 23.75
N ALA A 37 -10.55 -23.37 24.24
CA ALA A 37 -11.13 -22.30 23.44
C ALA A 37 -10.41 -22.24 22.10
N ASP A 38 -11.14 -22.34 20.99
CA ASP A 38 -10.58 -22.25 19.65
C ASP A 38 -9.84 -20.89 19.54
N PRO A 39 -8.48 -20.87 19.52
CA PRO A 39 -7.72 -19.63 19.66
C PRO A 39 -8.07 -18.61 18.57
N VAL A 40 -8.40 -19.10 17.37
CA VAL A 40 -8.82 -18.28 16.23
C VAL A 40 -10.19 -17.64 16.47
N ALA A 41 -11.12 -18.38 17.08
CA ALA A 41 -12.45 -17.88 17.39
C ALA A 41 -12.43 -16.89 18.56
N SER A 42 -11.52 -17.06 19.52
CA SER A 42 -11.39 -16.18 20.67
C SER A 42 -10.54 -14.93 20.42
N ALA A 43 -9.59 -14.98 19.49
CA ALA A 43 -8.77 -13.84 19.13
C ALA A 43 -9.65 -12.72 18.56
N TYR A 44 -9.26 -11.47 18.77
CA TYR A 44 -9.86 -10.32 18.13
C TYR A 44 -9.24 -10.06 16.75
N LEU A 45 -10.07 -9.63 15.80
CA LEU A 45 -9.61 -9.19 14.48
C LEU A 45 -10.55 -8.06 14.06
N PRO A 46 -10.07 -6.82 13.95
CA PRO A 46 -10.92 -5.69 13.58
C PRO A 46 -11.40 -5.83 12.13
N ASP A 47 -12.58 -5.29 11.85
CA ASP A 47 -12.92 -4.87 10.48
C ASP A 47 -12.18 -3.55 10.24
N ILE A 48 -11.19 -3.56 9.35
CA ILE A 48 -10.32 -2.42 9.12
C ILE A 48 -11.08 -1.28 8.45
N ASN A 49 -12.10 -1.56 7.64
CA ASN A 49 -12.88 -0.48 7.02
C ASN A 49 -13.67 0.28 8.08
N GLN A 50 -14.32 -0.43 9.00
CA GLN A 50 -15.04 0.19 10.12
C GLN A 50 -14.09 0.93 11.08
N LEU A 51 -12.93 0.35 11.37
CA LEU A 51 -11.89 1.03 12.15
C LEU A 51 -11.50 2.36 11.51
N PHE A 52 -11.37 2.41 10.18
CA PHE A 52 -10.98 3.64 9.49
C PHE A 52 -12.12 4.67 9.40
N GLU A 53 -13.38 4.26 9.46
CA GLU A 53 -14.49 5.21 9.63
C GLU A 53 -14.36 5.97 10.96
N GLU A 54 -14.08 5.27 12.06
CA GLU A 54 -13.84 5.89 13.37
C GLU A 54 -12.54 6.70 13.40
N TYR A 55 -11.47 6.21 12.74
CA TYR A 55 -10.22 6.94 12.54
C TYR A 55 -10.48 8.34 11.98
N PHE A 56 -11.23 8.46 10.87
CA PHE A 56 -11.44 9.74 10.20
C PHE A 56 -12.27 10.70 11.06
N VAL A 57 -13.16 10.19 11.91
CA VAL A 57 -13.89 11.02 12.85
C VAL A 57 -12.93 11.63 13.87
N LEU A 58 -12.12 10.81 14.55
CA LEU A 58 -11.18 11.29 15.58
C LEU A 58 -10.11 12.22 14.98
N ASP A 59 -9.55 11.86 13.82
CA ASP A 59 -8.59 12.68 13.08
C ASP A 59 -9.18 14.05 12.71
N SER A 60 -10.43 14.09 12.23
CA SER A 60 -11.12 15.35 11.90
C SER A 60 -11.39 16.25 13.12
N LEU A 61 -11.47 15.65 14.31
CA LEU A 61 -11.63 16.36 15.58
C LEU A 61 -10.28 16.78 16.18
N GLY A 62 -9.16 16.30 15.64
CA GLY A 62 -7.82 16.47 16.21
C GLY A 62 -7.62 15.69 17.51
N ASP A 63 -8.42 14.64 17.75
CA ASP A 63 -8.37 13.83 18.97
C ASP A 63 -7.33 12.71 18.85
N HIS A 64 -6.08 13.14 18.76
CA HIS A 64 -4.96 12.27 18.40
C HIS A 64 -4.58 11.24 19.48
N GLU A 65 -4.87 11.53 20.76
CA GLU A 65 -4.63 10.59 21.87
C GLU A 65 -5.63 9.44 21.83
N ASP A 66 -6.93 9.73 21.77
CA ASP A 66 -7.98 8.71 21.66
C ASP A 66 -7.84 7.90 20.36
N LEU A 67 -7.38 8.54 19.28
CA LEU A 67 -7.06 7.84 18.03
C LEU A 67 -5.91 6.83 18.21
N GLY A 68 -4.84 7.22 18.89
CA GLY A 68 -3.73 6.32 19.22
C GLY A 68 -4.20 5.12 20.06
N ASP A 69 -5.00 5.39 21.09
CA ASP A 69 -5.56 4.38 22.01
C ASP A 69 -6.49 3.40 21.28
N LEU A 70 -7.36 3.91 20.40
CA LEU A 70 -8.20 3.09 19.52
C LEU A 70 -7.33 2.14 18.69
N LEU A 71 -6.36 2.67 17.95
CA LEU A 71 -5.54 1.85 17.05
C LEU A 71 -4.73 0.77 17.79
N VAL A 72 -4.18 1.10 18.96
CA VAL A 72 -3.47 0.11 19.80
C VAL A 72 -4.42 -0.97 20.31
N ARG A 73 -5.61 -0.60 20.79
CA ARG A 73 -6.63 -1.53 21.29
C ARG A 73 -7.12 -2.48 20.18
N GLU A 74 -7.35 -1.95 19.00
CA GLU A 74 -7.84 -2.70 17.85
C GLU A 74 -6.78 -3.64 17.26
N ASN A 75 -5.49 -3.30 17.43
CA ASN A 75 -4.37 -4.12 17.00
C ASN A 75 -3.91 -5.19 18.01
N ARG A 76 -4.60 -5.35 19.17
CA ARG A 76 -4.14 -6.21 20.30
C ARG A 76 -3.78 -7.64 19.92
N ASP A 77 -4.55 -8.25 19.02
CA ASP A 77 -4.37 -9.64 18.57
C ASP A 77 -3.88 -9.73 17.12
N LEU A 78 -4.25 -8.76 16.27
CA LEU A 78 -3.77 -8.68 14.88
C LEU A 78 -2.26 -8.44 14.81
N LYS A 79 -1.73 -7.53 15.65
CA LYS A 79 -0.30 -7.19 15.76
C LYS A 79 0.34 -6.85 14.41
N SER A 80 -0.39 -6.12 13.58
CA SER A 80 0.06 -5.53 12.32
C SER A 80 1.11 -4.46 12.61
N SER A 81 2.23 -4.50 11.87
CA SER A 81 3.29 -3.49 11.98
C SER A 81 2.81 -2.14 11.46
N GLU A 82 2.01 -2.15 10.40
CA GLU A 82 1.37 -0.96 9.84
C GLU A 82 0.46 -0.26 10.87
N LEU A 83 -0.43 -1.00 11.57
CA LEU A 83 -1.29 -0.37 12.58
C LEU A 83 -0.51 0.21 13.76
N TYR A 84 0.63 -0.40 14.14
CA TYR A 84 1.49 0.20 15.16
C TYR A 84 2.07 1.54 14.70
N LEU A 85 2.46 1.68 13.43
CA LEU A 85 2.95 2.94 12.90
C LEU A 85 1.85 3.99 12.75
N ILE A 86 0.65 3.58 12.35
CA ILE A 86 -0.51 4.49 12.29
C ILE A 86 -0.86 5.01 13.68
N ALA A 87 -0.82 4.15 14.70
CA ALA A 87 -0.96 4.58 16.08
C ALA A 87 0.19 5.53 16.49
N ALA A 88 1.42 5.26 16.06
CA ALA A 88 2.56 6.14 16.35
C ALA A 88 2.39 7.54 15.73
N TRP A 89 1.87 7.66 14.51
CA TRP A 89 1.57 8.97 13.92
C TRP A 89 0.46 9.71 14.66
N ALA A 90 -0.56 9.00 15.15
CA ALA A 90 -1.56 9.60 16.03
C ALA A 90 -0.91 10.12 17.33
N TYR A 91 -0.11 9.32 18.02
CA TYR A 91 0.58 9.78 19.23
C TYR A 91 1.61 10.90 18.98
N GLU A 92 2.22 10.99 17.79
CA GLU A 92 2.99 12.18 17.40
C GLU A 92 2.09 13.43 17.40
N GLY A 93 0.91 13.35 16.81
CA GLY A 93 -0.09 14.42 16.83
C GLY A 93 -0.55 14.81 18.24
N ALA A 94 -0.48 13.89 19.20
CA ALA A 94 -0.75 14.12 20.62
C ALA A 94 0.49 14.58 21.43
N GLY A 95 1.67 14.67 20.81
CA GLY A 95 2.92 15.04 21.48
C GLY A 95 3.49 13.96 22.43
N GLN A 96 3.08 12.71 22.28
CA GLN A 96 3.47 11.60 23.17
C GLN A 96 4.68 10.82 22.64
N ALA A 97 5.87 11.43 22.70
CA ALA A 97 7.10 10.87 22.13
C ALA A 97 7.46 9.46 22.64
N ASP A 98 7.22 9.15 23.93
CA ASP A 98 7.53 7.81 24.48
C ASP A 98 6.63 6.72 23.87
N SER A 99 5.34 7.03 23.63
CA SER A 99 4.40 6.15 22.94
C SER A 99 4.85 5.90 21.50
N VAL A 100 5.29 6.96 20.80
CA VAL A 100 5.86 6.86 19.44
C VAL A 100 7.06 5.91 19.41
N LEU A 101 8.05 6.09 20.30
CA LEU A 101 9.23 5.20 20.38
C LEU A 101 8.83 3.74 20.60
N SER A 102 7.97 3.49 21.60
CA SER A 102 7.49 2.15 21.94
C SER A 102 6.82 1.46 20.76
N LEU A 103 5.99 2.18 20.01
CA LEU A 103 5.26 1.62 18.87
C LEU A 103 6.15 1.35 17.67
N ILE A 104 7.17 2.19 17.40
CA ILE A 104 8.16 1.89 16.37
C ILE A 104 8.94 0.62 16.75
N HIS A 105 9.30 0.44 18.03
CA HIS A 105 9.94 -0.79 18.48
C HIS A 105 9.06 -2.03 18.22
N GLN A 106 7.76 -1.93 18.52
CA GLN A 106 6.79 -2.99 18.27
C GLN A 106 6.60 -3.26 16.76
N ALA A 107 6.57 -2.22 15.93
CA ALA A 107 6.49 -2.38 14.48
C ALA A 107 7.71 -3.15 13.94
N ILE A 108 8.93 -2.83 14.39
CA ILE A 108 10.14 -3.58 13.99
C ILE A 108 10.05 -5.05 14.46
N ASP A 109 9.56 -5.30 15.68
CA ASP A 109 9.37 -6.68 16.19
C ASP A 109 8.37 -7.47 15.33
N ARG A 110 7.43 -6.78 14.67
CA ARG A 110 6.46 -7.37 13.74
C ARG A 110 6.89 -7.39 12.29
N GLY A 111 8.08 -6.87 11.97
CA GLY A 111 8.71 -7.01 10.67
C GLY A 111 8.81 -5.74 9.85
N MET A 112 8.45 -4.58 10.40
CA MET A 112 8.80 -3.28 9.79
C MET A 112 10.29 -3.24 9.50
N ALA A 113 10.64 -2.83 8.28
CA ALA A 113 11.98 -2.89 7.72
C ALA A 113 12.40 -1.59 7.04
N ASN A 114 11.66 -0.48 7.18
CA ASN A 114 12.12 0.82 6.67
C ASN A 114 13.14 1.47 7.63
N PRO A 115 14.44 1.58 7.27
CA PRO A 115 15.43 2.23 8.11
C PRO A 115 15.22 3.75 8.24
N LYS A 116 14.51 4.36 7.29
CA LYS A 116 14.26 5.81 7.24
C LYS A 116 12.97 6.22 7.92
N ILE A 117 12.33 5.33 8.70
CA ILE A 117 11.01 5.54 9.29
C ILE A 117 10.92 6.83 10.13
N LEU A 118 11.99 7.20 10.85
CA LEU A 118 12.03 8.43 11.65
C LEU A 118 11.86 9.70 10.79
N GLY A 119 12.34 9.68 9.53
CA GLY A 119 12.19 10.80 8.61
C GLY A 119 10.75 11.05 8.13
N LYS A 120 9.83 10.12 8.42
CA LYS A 120 8.40 10.23 8.08
C LYS A 120 7.55 10.84 9.20
N PHE A 121 8.16 11.15 10.35
CA PHE A 121 7.53 11.87 11.46
C PHE A 121 7.76 13.38 11.29
N ARG A 122 6.74 14.19 11.54
CA ARG A 122 6.74 15.64 11.20
C ARG A 122 7.47 16.50 12.24
N ALA A 123 7.41 16.14 13.52
CA ALA A 123 7.84 17.04 14.60
C ALA A 123 8.34 16.32 15.86
N THR A 124 8.44 14.99 15.87
CA THR A 124 8.85 14.29 17.08
C THR A 124 10.35 14.44 17.35
N ALA A 125 10.70 15.28 18.31
CA ALA A 125 12.04 15.34 18.86
C ALA A 125 12.18 14.32 19.99
N PHE A 126 13.11 13.38 19.83
CA PHE A 126 13.49 12.46 20.88
C PHE A 126 14.75 12.98 21.58
N SER A 127 14.82 12.84 22.91
CA SER A 127 16.04 13.17 23.65
C SER A 127 17.18 12.24 23.23
N GLU A 128 18.35 12.80 22.88
CA GLU A 128 19.54 12.02 22.52
C GLU A 128 20.05 11.14 23.68
N ASP A 129 19.74 11.52 24.93
CA ASP A 129 20.08 10.74 26.13
C ASP A 129 19.03 9.65 26.45
N ASN A 130 17.92 9.56 25.70
CA ASN A 130 16.90 8.53 25.93
C ASN A 130 17.45 7.16 25.47
N PRO A 131 17.61 6.17 26.37
CA PRO A 131 18.19 4.88 26.02
C PRO A 131 17.36 4.08 25.00
N GLU A 132 16.03 4.24 24.98
CA GLU A 132 15.19 3.60 23.96
C GLU A 132 15.36 4.27 22.60
N TYR A 133 15.57 5.58 22.54
CA TYR A 133 15.88 6.27 21.27
C TYR A 133 17.23 5.82 20.71
N VAL A 134 18.28 5.76 21.55
CA VAL A 134 19.59 5.23 21.14
C VAL A 134 19.48 3.78 20.66
N ARG A 135 18.71 2.96 21.37
CA ARG A 135 18.44 1.57 20.97
C ARG A 135 17.69 1.52 19.63
N LEU A 136 16.73 2.40 19.39
CA LEU A 136 16.02 2.48 18.12
C LEU A 136 16.98 2.80 16.97
N LEU A 137 17.85 3.80 17.14
CA LEU A 137 18.87 4.15 16.12
C LEU A 137 19.72 2.94 15.74
N HIS A 138 20.23 2.18 16.73
CA HIS A 138 20.99 0.96 16.47
C HIS A 138 20.19 -0.12 15.69
N ARG A 139 18.89 -0.24 15.95
CA ARG A 139 18.03 -1.16 15.19
C ARG A 139 17.86 -0.71 13.74
N LEU A 140 17.64 0.59 13.52
CA LEU A 140 17.49 1.17 12.19
C LEU A 140 18.80 1.06 11.38
N ASP A 141 19.95 1.33 12.00
CA ASP A 141 21.27 1.13 11.39
C ASP A 141 21.47 -0.34 10.98
N SER A 142 21.07 -1.29 11.84
CA SER A 142 21.16 -2.71 11.53
C SER A 142 20.24 -3.11 10.37
N ILE A 143 19.05 -2.52 10.27
CA ILE A 143 18.12 -2.74 9.16
C ILE A 143 18.72 -2.16 7.88
N GLU A 144 19.23 -0.92 7.92
CA GLU A 144 19.85 -0.27 6.76
C GLU A 144 21.04 -1.07 6.24
N ALA A 145 21.94 -1.47 7.13
CA ALA A 145 23.09 -2.30 6.78
C ALA A 145 22.64 -3.59 6.07
N ALA A 146 21.63 -4.28 6.60
CA ALA A 146 21.08 -5.48 5.99
C ALA A 146 20.45 -5.21 4.62
N LEU A 147 19.66 -4.14 4.48
CA LEU A 147 18.92 -3.88 3.23
C LEU A 147 19.75 -3.14 2.17
N SER A 148 20.93 -2.60 2.51
CA SER A 148 21.76 -1.86 1.56
C SER A 148 22.40 -2.71 0.46
N HIS A 149 22.34 -4.04 0.59
CA HIS A 149 22.94 -5.00 -0.35
C HIS A 149 21.87 -5.73 -1.16
N VAL A 150 21.96 -5.67 -2.49
CA VAL A 150 21.02 -6.34 -3.40
C VAL A 150 20.99 -7.86 -3.19
N GLU A 151 22.07 -8.48 -2.73
CA GLU A 151 22.13 -9.93 -2.46
C GLU A 151 21.18 -10.39 -1.35
N HIS A 152 20.77 -9.48 -0.46
CA HIS A 152 19.78 -9.76 0.60
C HIS A 152 18.33 -9.60 0.12
N PHE A 153 18.13 -9.15 -1.12
CA PHE A 153 16.83 -9.15 -1.76
C PHE A 153 16.23 -10.56 -1.78
N ALA A 154 15.00 -10.68 -1.28
CA ALA A 154 14.28 -11.93 -1.23
C ALA A 154 12.82 -11.73 -1.64
N VAL A 155 12.35 -12.63 -2.51
CA VAL A 155 10.93 -12.83 -2.80
C VAL A 155 10.41 -13.93 -1.88
N LYS A 156 9.32 -13.65 -1.18
CA LYS A 156 8.67 -14.49 -0.19
C LYS A 156 7.33 -14.98 -0.73
N LEU A 157 7.13 -16.30 -0.69
CA LEU A 157 5.95 -17.00 -1.20
C LEU A 157 5.16 -17.67 -0.08
N GLU A 158 5.64 -17.58 1.16
CA GLU A 158 5.11 -18.27 2.33
C GLU A 158 3.59 -18.01 2.50
N ALA A 159 3.13 -16.79 2.24
CA ALA A 159 1.71 -16.43 2.28
C ALA A 159 0.87 -17.15 1.21
N MET A 160 1.37 -17.25 -0.03
CA MET A 160 0.71 -18.00 -1.11
C MET A 160 0.68 -19.49 -0.81
N GLU A 161 1.77 -20.06 -0.31
CA GLU A 161 1.86 -21.47 0.05
C GLU A 161 0.91 -21.83 1.20
N ALA A 162 0.84 -20.96 2.22
CA ALA A 162 -0.02 -21.15 3.37
C ALA A 162 -1.51 -21.03 3.04
N PHE A 163 -1.89 -20.31 1.99
CA PHE A 163 -3.29 -20.00 1.67
C PHE A 163 -4.12 -21.21 1.23
N TRP A 164 -3.56 -22.06 0.36
CA TRP A 164 -4.34 -23.09 -0.33
C TRP A 164 -5.09 -24.06 0.59
N PRO A 165 -4.52 -24.56 1.70
CA PRO A 165 -5.25 -25.42 2.63
C PRO A 165 -6.46 -24.74 3.27
N TYR A 166 -6.40 -23.43 3.59
CA TYR A 166 -7.55 -22.70 4.15
C TYR A 166 -8.60 -22.46 3.08
N PHE A 167 -8.18 -22.09 1.87
CA PHE A 167 -9.06 -21.89 0.73
C PHE A 167 -9.83 -23.17 0.36
N ASP A 168 -9.15 -24.31 0.29
CA ASP A 168 -9.77 -25.61 -0.04
C ASP A 168 -10.82 -25.99 1.03
N ARG A 169 -10.53 -25.78 2.33
CA ARG A 169 -11.50 -26.03 3.41
C ARG A 169 -12.68 -25.06 3.37
N ALA A 170 -12.43 -23.79 3.07
CA ALA A 170 -13.48 -22.77 2.92
C ALA A 170 -14.44 -23.09 1.77
N LEU A 171 -13.94 -23.65 0.67
CA LEU A 171 -14.76 -24.10 -0.45
C LEU A 171 -15.50 -25.42 -0.19
N ALA A 172 -14.91 -26.32 0.60
CA ALA A 172 -15.55 -27.58 0.97
C ALA A 172 -16.77 -27.38 1.88
N ASP A 173 -16.74 -26.35 2.74
CA ASP A 173 -17.85 -25.96 3.60
C ASP A 173 -17.90 -24.42 3.73
N THR A 174 -18.75 -23.80 2.91
CA THR A 174 -18.87 -22.33 2.85
C THR A 174 -19.43 -21.74 4.14
N THR A 175 -20.12 -22.52 4.98
CA THR A 175 -20.57 -22.07 6.30
C THR A 175 -19.41 -21.80 7.26
N ARG A 176 -18.26 -22.44 7.03
CA ARG A 176 -17.02 -22.26 7.79
C ARG A 176 -16.00 -21.34 7.12
N ALA A 177 -16.24 -20.91 5.89
CA ALA A 177 -15.28 -20.16 5.10
C ALA A 177 -14.71 -18.92 5.80
N ARG A 178 -15.56 -18.11 6.46
CA ARG A 178 -15.10 -16.93 7.23
C ARG A 178 -14.14 -17.30 8.35
N ARG A 179 -14.40 -18.41 9.04
CA ARG A 179 -13.51 -18.93 10.09
C ARG A 179 -12.17 -19.37 9.49
N GLU A 180 -12.18 -20.06 8.34
CA GLU A 180 -10.94 -20.50 7.69
C GLU A 180 -10.11 -19.31 7.15
N LEU A 181 -10.76 -18.29 6.56
CA LEU A 181 -10.08 -17.07 6.13
C LEU A 181 -9.54 -16.27 7.33
N ARG A 182 -10.28 -16.23 8.44
CA ARG A 182 -9.80 -15.65 9.70
C ARG A 182 -8.57 -16.39 10.24
N ALA A 183 -8.61 -17.72 10.24
CA ALA A 183 -7.48 -18.55 10.66
C ALA A 183 -6.25 -18.28 9.78
N PHE A 184 -6.43 -18.17 8.47
CA PHE A 184 -5.35 -17.83 7.54
C PHE A 184 -4.63 -16.53 7.93
N ILE A 185 -5.37 -15.45 8.27
CA ILE A 185 -4.77 -14.19 8.71
C ILE A 185 -4.03 -14.32 10.05
N LEU A 186 -4.64 -15.00 11.02
CA LEU A 186 -4.14 -15.06 12.40
C LEU A 186 -3.07 -16.12 12.66
N GLU A 187 -3.05 -17.20 11.89
CA GLU A 187 -2.12 -18.34 12.03
C GLU A 187 -1.07 -18.35 10.93
N GLY A 188 -1.37 -17.76 9.77
CA GLY A 188 -0.45 -17.69 8.64
C GLY A 188 0.74 -16.74 8.89
N PRO A 189 1.63 -16.60 7.88
CA PRO A 189 2.80 -15.73 7.95
C PRO A 189 2.48 -14.30 8.38
N ARG A 190 3.41 -13.67 9.08
CA ARG A 190 3.17 -12.39 9.77
C ARG A 190 2.76 -11.25 8.82
N GLU A 191 3.29 -11.26 7.60
CA GLU A 191 3.00 -10.28 6.56
C GLU A 191 1.52 -10.24 6.16
N LEU A 192 0.75 -11.30 6.42
CA LEU A 192 -0.70 -11.31 6.22
C LEU A 192 -1.43 -10.33 7.14
N ARG A 193 -0.85 -9.97 8.29
CA ARG A 193 -1.47 -9.02 9.23
C ARG A 193 -1.40 -7.60 8.66
N ASP A 194 -0.25 -7.23 8.12
CA ASP A 194 -0.07 -5.97 7.41
C ASP A 194 -0.88 -5.93 6.12
N PHE A 195 -0.85 -7.00 5.33
CA PHE A 195 -1.64 -7.06 4.10
C PHE A 195 -3.16 -7.03 4.38
N TYR A 196 -3.61 -7.62 5.49
CA TYR A 196 -4.99 -7.50 5.96
C TYR A 196 -5.37 -6.05 6.23
N THR A 197 -4.50 -5.34 6.95
CA THR A 197 -4.64 -3.91 7.22
C THR A 197 -4.68 -3.08 5.93
N VAL A 198 -3.78 -3.30 4.98
CA VAL A 198 -3.62 -2.38 3.84
C VAL A 198 -4.45 -2.73 2.60
N ARG A 199 -4.91 -3.98 2.45
CA ARG A 199 -5.51 -4.47 1.19
C ARG A 199 -6.73 -5.39 1.32
N TYR A 200 -6.86 -6.19 2.39
CA TYR A 200 -8.07 -7.01 2.56
C TYR A 200 -9.24 -6.26 3.18
N GLY A 201 -8.98 -5.35 4.13
CA GLY A 201 -10.02 -4.57 4.80
C GLY A 201 -10.83 -5.41 5.81
N SER A 202 -11.45 -6.51 5.37
CA SER A 202 -12.21 -7.39 6.25
C SER A 202 -12.29 -8.84 5.76
N ILE A 203 -12.63 -9.75 6.66
CA ILE A 203 -12.91 -11.16 6.32
C ILE A 203 -14.10 -11.27 5.35
N ASP A 204 -15.06 -10.35 5.42
CA ASP A 204 -16.20 -10.34 4.50
C ASP A 204 -15.79 -9.96 3.07
N GLN A 205 -14.84 -9.03 2.89
CA GLN A 205 -14.30 -8.75 1.57
C GLN A 205 -13.54 -9.94 0.99
N MET A 206 -12.71 -10.60 1.81
CA MET A 206 -12.02 -11.85 1.42
C MET A 206 -13.03 -12.93 1.01
N TYR A 207 -14.05 -13.18 1.83
CA TYR A 207 -15.10 -14.15 1.53
C TYR A 207 -15.86 -13.78 0.25
N GLY A 208 -16.23 -12.50 0.10
CA GLY A 208 -16.93 -11.97 -1.06
C GLY A 208 -16.18 -12.22 -2.36
N GLN A 209 -14.86 -11.99 -2.39
CA GLN A 209 -14.07 -12.16 -3.61
C GLN A 209 -13.56 -13.59 -3.83
N MET A 210 -12.96 -14.20 -2.81
CA MET A 210 -12.26 -15.48 -2.97
C MET A 210 -13.24 -16.66 -3.07
N ILE A 211 -14.31 -16.62 -2.28
CA ILE A 211 -15.23 -17.76 -2.14
C ILE A 211 -16.48 -17.58 -3.01
N ASN A 212 -17.08 -16.39 -2.97
CA ASN A 212 -18.31 -16.11 -3.72
C ASN A 212 -18.04 -15.58 -5.13
N GLY A 213 -17.08 -14.65 -5.27
CA GLY A 213 -16.87 -13.87 -6.48
C GLY A 213 -16.15 -14.65 -7.58
N ALA A 214 -14.94 -15.12 -7.29
CA ALA A 214 -14.06 -15.74 -8.28
C ALA A 214 -13.38 -17.05 -7.85
N PRO A 215 -14.06 -18.01 -7.19
CA PRO A 215 -13.43 -19.23 -6.69
C PRO A 215 -12.73 -20.07 -7.78
N ASP A 216 -13.23 -20.07 -9.02
CA ASP A 216 -12.61 -20.82 -10.13
C ASP A 216 -11.29 -20.18 -10.57
N TYR A 217 -11.19 -18.85 -10.51
CA TYR A 217 -9.93 -18.15 -10.76
C TYR A 217 -8.87 -18.52 -9.72
N TYR A 218 -9.22 -18.56 -8.42
CA TYR A 218 -8.25 -18.96 -7.38
C TYR A 218 -7.84 -20.43 -7.49
N ARG A 219 -8.74 -21.34 -7.90
CA ARG A 219 -8.38 -22.73 -8.22
C ARG A 219 -7.40 -22.81 -9.38
N TYR A 220 -7.60 -22.00 -10.42
CA TYR A 220 -6.67 -21.86 -11.53
C TYR A 220 -5.31 -21.29 -11.07
N LEU A 221 -5.33 -20.23 -10.25
CA LEU A 221 -4.15 -19.52 -9.76
C LEU A 221 -3.21 -20.43 -8.97
N LYS A 222 -3.76 -21.35 -8.17
CA LYS A 222 -3.02 -22.38 -7.42
C LYS A 222 -2.06 -23.18 -8.31
N GLN A 223 -2.37 -23.34 -9.59
CA GLN A 223 -1.56 -24.08 -10.55
C GLN A 223 -0.50 -23.21 -11.26
N GLN A 224 -0.59 -21.89 -11.14
CA GLN A 224 0.30 -20.95 -11.84
C GLN A 224 1.56 -20.59 -11.04
N PHE A 225 1.49 -20.64 -9.71
CA PHE A 225 2.63 -20.40 -8.83
C PHE A 225 3.51 -21.64 -8.71
N ASN A 226 4.40 -21.84 -9.69
CA ASN A 226 5.46 -22.83 -9.64
C ASN A 226 6.84 -22.15 -9.44
N PRO A 227 7.85 -22.87 -8.90
CA PRO A 227 9.18 -22.30 -8.63
C PRO A 227 9.90 -21.72 -9.86
N ASP A 228 9.68 -22.30 -11.04
CA ASP A 228 10.37 -21.89 -12.28
C ASP A 228 9.93 -20.48 -12.72
N SER A 229 8.62 -20.20 -12.63
CA SER A 229 8.06 -18.87 -12.90
C SER A 229 8.69 -17.81 -12.01
N ILE A 230 9.02 -18.13 -10.76
CA ILE A 230 9.57 -17.16 -9.79
C ILE A 230 11.08 -16.93 -9.98
N HIS A 231 11.83 -17.94 -10.42
CA HIS A 231 13.28 -17.82 -10.60
C HIS A 231 13.65 -16.81 -11.70
N VAL A 232 12.95 -16.84 -12.84
CA VAL A 232 13.18 -15.92 -13.96
C VAL A 232 12.93 -14.47 -13.53
N LEU A 233 11.90 -14.27 -12.71
CA LEU A 233 11.52 -12.96 -12.19
C LEU A 233 12.57 -12.44 -11.22
N LYS A 234 12.98 -13.26 -10.26
CA LYS A 234 14.05 -12.91 -9.32
C LYS A 234 15.31 -12.46 -10.08
N SER A 235 15.72 -13.24 -11.08
CA SER A 235 16.94 -12.96 -11.84
C SER A 235 16.88 -11.64 -12.61
N ARG A 236 15.76 -11.32 -13.27
CA ARG A 236 15.60 -10.06 -14.02
C ARG A 236 15.50 -8.87 -13.06
N THR A 237 14.68 -8.97 -12.02
CA THR A 237 14.51 -7.93 -11.00
C THR A 237 15.83 -7.62 -10.30
N THR A 238 16.62 -8.63 -9.93
CA THR A 238 17.93 -8.44 -9.30
C THR A 238 18.87 -7.62 -10.18
N ARG A 239 18.96 -7.90 -11.49
CA ARG A 239 19.81 -7.10 -12.40
C ARG A 239 19.38 -5.64 -12.48
N TRP A 240 18.07 -5.38 -12.47
CA TRP A 240 17.56 -4.01 -12.48
C TRP A 240 17.82 -3.31 -11.14
N MET A 241 17.73 -4.02 -10.02
CA MET A 241 18.09 -3.52 -8.70
C MET A 241 19.58 -3.21 -8.57
N GLU A 242 20.47 -4.03 -9.15
CA GLU A 242 21.91 -3.76 -9.23
C GLU A 242 22.17 -2.46 -10.00
N ARG A 243 21.56 -2.30 -11.16
CA ARG A 243 21.67 -1.04 -11.94
C ARG A 243 21.09 0.15 -11.18
N PHE A 244 19.97 -0.03 -10.48
CA PHE A 244 19.43 1.02 -9.63
C PHE A 244 20.37 1.39 -8.48
N LYS A 245 21.06 0.41 -7.87
CA LYS A 245 22.08 0.67 -6.84
C LYS A 245 23.23 1.53 -7.36
N ASP A 246 23.68 1.29 -8.60
CA ASP A 246 24.71 2.11 -9.24
C ASP A 246 24.24 3.55 -9.48
N LEU A 247 22.97 3.73 -9.86
CA LEU A 247 22.34 5.03 -10.07
C LEU A 247 22.06 5.79 -8.76
N TYR A 248 21.75 5.05 -7.69
CA TYR A 248 21.37 5.56 -6.38
C TYR A 248 22.04 4.75 -5.25
N PRO A 249 23.29 5.07 -4.88
CA PRO A 249 24.09 4.26 -3.95
C PRO A 249 23.49 4.07 -2.55
N GLN A 250 22.55 4.92 -2.13
CA GLN A 250 21.85 4.82 -0.85
C GLN A 250 20.53 4.02 -0.91
N ALA A 251 20.28 3.30 -2.02
CA ALA A 251 19.14 2.40 -2.15
C ALA A 251 19.18 1.28 -1.10
N VAL A 252 17.98 0.94 -0.59
CA VAL A 252 17.73 -0.23 0.28
C VAL A 252 16.75 -1.19 -0.39
N PHE A 253 16.94 -2.50 -0.24
CA PHE A 253 16.20 -3.53 -0.96
C PHE A 253 15.39 -4.39 0.02
N PRO A 254 14.18 -3.96 0.41
CA PRO A 254 13.34 -4.74 1.31
C PRO A 254 12.89 -6.07 0.67
N LYS A 255 12.27 -6.91 1.50
CA LYS A 255 11.65 -8.15 1.01
C LYS A 255 10.43 -7.83 0.16
N VAL A 256 10.19 -8.70 -0.83
CA VAL A 256 8.93 -8.74 -1.59
C VAL A 256 8.11 -9.90 -1.06
N PHE A 257 6.86 -9.64 -0.68
CA PHE A 257 5.90 -10.62 -0.21
C PHE A 257 4.85 -10.84 -1.28
N VAL A 258 4.82 -12.03 -1.86
CA VAL A 258 3.75 -12.44 -2.77
C VAL A 258 2.61 -13.00 -1.93
N VAL A 259 1.43 -12.41 -2.06
CA VAL A 259 0.26 -12.68 -1.22
C VAL A 259 -0.98 -12.91 -2.07
N PRO A 260 -1.94 -13.75 -1.62
CA PRO A 260 -3.18 -13.98 -2.36
C PRO A 260 -4.13 -12.80 -2.10
N GLY A 261 -4.14 -11.78 -2.93
CA GLY A 261 -5.02 -10.63 -2.83
C GLY A 261 -6.50 -10.94 -3.06
N ILE A 262 -7.31 -9.89 -3.13
CA ILE A 262 -8.74 -9.93 -3.45
C ILE A 262 -9.02 -9.24 -4.80
N LEU A 263 -8.13 -9.45 -5.77
CA LEU A 263 -8.18 -8.91 -7.12
C LEU A 263 -8.37 -7.39 -7.15
N ASN A 264 -7.69 -6.67 -6.26
CA ASN A 264 -7.84 -5.22 -6.09
C ASN A 264 -6.52 -4.43 -6.15
N SER A 265 -5.37 -5.11 -6.19
CA SER A 265 -4.06 -4.44 -6.16
C SER A 265 -2.94 -5.30 -6.73
N GLY A 266 -2.21 -4.75 -7.71
CA GLY A 266 -1.00 -5.38 -8.24
C GLY A 266 0.16 -5.35 -7.25
N GLY A 267 0.49 -4.16 -6.73
CA GLY A 267 1.59 -3.94 -5.80
C GLY A 267 1.23 -3.00 -4.64
N THR A 268 1.99 -3.08 -3.55
CA THR A 268 1.89 -2.16 -2.40
C THR A 268 3.22 -2.04 -1.66
N ALA A 269 3.84 -0.86 -1.67
CA ALA A 269 4.89 -0.56 -0.69
C ALA A 269 4.30 -0.25 0.70
N THR A 270 4.85 -0.88 1.74
CA THR A 270 4.62 -0.54 3.15
C THR A 270 5.94 -0.40 3.88
N GLU A 271 5.93 -0.05 5.16
CA GLU A 271 7.15 0.04 5.95
C GLU A 271 7.77 -1.33 6.27
N MET A 272 7.05 -2.43 6.06
CA MET A 272 7.55 -3.82 6.16
C MET A 272 8.32 -4.26 4.91
N GLY A 273 7.91 -3.79 3.74
CA GLY A 273 8.48 -4.17 2.46
C GLY A 273 7.47 -4.01 1.33
N LEU A 274 7.65 -4.78 0.26
CA LEU A 274 6.83 -4.67 -0.94
C LEU A 274 5.85 -5.84 -0.98
N PHE A 275 4.56 -5.59 -1.08
CA PHE A 275 3.58 -6.62 -1.39
C PHE A 275 3.33 -6.68 -2.88
N VAL A 276 3.18 -7.90 -3.38
CA VAL A 276 2.74 -8.22 -4.73
C VAL A 276 1.49 -9.10 -4.58
N GLY A 277 0.36 -8.62 -5.08
CA GLY A 277 -0.87 -9.42 -5.15
C GLY A 277 -0.69 -10.53 -6.18
N GLY A 278 -0.33 -11.73 -5.75
CA GLY A 278 -0.07 -12.86 -6.65
C GLY A 278 -1.30 -13.23 -7.51
N ASP A 279 -2.49 -12.93 -7.00
CA ASP A 279 -3.77 -12.99 -7.69
C ASP A 279 -3.89 -12.05 -8.89
N MET A 280 -3.09 -10.99 -8.98
CA MET A 280 -3.07 -10.10 -10.13
C MET A 280 -2.12 -10.56 -11.25
N TYR A 281 -1.49 -11.73 -11.13
CA TYR A 281 -0.45 -12.20 -12.07
C TYR A 281 -0.75 -13.54 -12.74
N GLY A 282 -2.02 -13.91 -12.84
CA GLY A 282 -2.45 -15.18 -13.43
C GLY A 282 -2.72 -15.15 -14.94
N ARG A 283 -2.45 -14.07 -15.69
CA ARG A 283 -2.92 -13.94 -17.07
C ARG A 283 -2.39 -15.06 -17.99
N SER A 284 -3.33 -15.70 -18.68
CA SER A 284 -3.07 -16.76 -19.66
C SER A 284 -4.28 -16.91 -20.59
N PRO A 285 -4.13 -17.47 -21.81
CA PRO A 285 -5.27 -17.83 -22.65
C PRO A 285 -6.29 -18.76 -21.99
N ASN A 286 -5.87 -19.52 -20.97
CA ASN A 286 -6.71 -20.48 -20.23
C ASN A 286 -7.27 -19.93 -18.90
N MET A 287 -7.05 -18.65 -18.61
CA MET A 287 -7.53 -18.02 -17.39
C MET A 287 -9.07 -18.01 -17.35
N PRO A 288 -9.73 -18.49 -16.28
CA PRO A 288 -11.18 -18.35 -16.13
C PRO A 288 -11.59 -16.88 -16.10
N THR A 289 -12.64 -16.51 -16.83
CA THR A 289 -13.05 -15.10 -16.98
C THR A 289 -14.51 -14.83 -16.64
N GLU A 290 -15.32 -15.89 -16.53
CA GLU A 290 -16.77 -15.87 -16.36
C GLU A 290 -17.20 -15.22 -15.04
N GLN A 291 -16.36 -15.38 -14.02
CA GLN A 291 -16.55 -14.87 -12.66
C GLN A 291 -15.86 -13.51 -12.41
N LEU A 292 -15.13 -13.00 -13.38
CA LEU A 292 -14.39 -11.75 -13.26
C LEU A 292 -15.24 -10.57 -13.76
N THR A 293 -15.01 -9.39 -13.19
CA THR A 293 -15.54 -8.14 -13.75
C THR A 293 -14.76 -7.73 -15.02
N ASP A 294 -15.29 -6.80 -15.81
CA ASP A 294 -14.57 -6.24 -16.97
C ASP A 294 -13.23 -5.62 -16.56
N TRP A 295 -13.23 -4.88 -15.45
CA TRP A 295 -12.01 -4.30 -14.92
C TRP A 295 -11.01 -5.37 -14.47
N GLN A 296 -11.45 -6.41 -13.75
CA GLN A 296 -10.56 -7.52 -13.36
C GLN A 296 -9.96 -8.24 -14.56
N ARG A 297 -10.76 -8.49 -15.61
CA ARG A 297 -10.27 -9.07 -16.87
C ARG A 297 -9.19 -8.20 -17.53
N GLY A 298 -9.28 -6.87 -17.43
CA GLY A 298 -8.27 -5.96 -17.96
C GLY A 298 -7.03 -5.83 -17.07
N ALA A 299 -7.22 -5.87 -15.75
CA ALA A 299 -6.19 -5.55 -14.77
C ALA A 299 -5.26 -6.73 -14.40
N ILE A 300 -5.70 -7.99 -14.56
CA ILE A 300 -4.84 -9.15 -14.30
C ILE A 300 -3.73 -9.20 -15.36
N MET A 301 -2.48 -9.15 -14.89
CA MET A 301 -1.24 -9.08 -15.66
C MET A 301 -0.60 -10.46 -15.85
N GLY A 302 0.42 -10.52 -16.72
CA GLY A 302 1.26 -11.69 -16.88
C GLY A 302 2.44 -11.68 -15.90
N PHE A 303 2.97 -12.84 -15.55
CA PHE A 303 4.18 -12.93 -14.72
C PHE A 303 5.35 -12.09 -15.28
N SER A 304 5.44 -11.92 -16.60
CA SER A 304 6.47 -11.09 -17.25
C SER A 304 6.50 -9.63 -16.78
N ASP A 305 5.39 -9.13 -16.23
CA ASP A 305 5.22 -7.74 -15.80
C ASP A 305 5.71 -7.51 -14.35
N LEU A 306 5.88 -8.60 -13.58
CA LEU A 306 6.31 -8.56 -12.18
C LEU A 306 7.64 -7.82 -11.93
N PRO A 307 8.68 -7.90 -12.79
CA PRO A 307 9.92 -7.18 -12.54
C PRO A 307 9.73 -5.67 -12.59
N ALA A 308 8.88 -5.17 -13.51
CA ALA A 308 8.58 -3.75 -13.62
C ALA A 308 7.76 -3.28 -12.42
N LEU A 309 6.70 -4.01 -12.05
CA LEU A 309 5.93 -3.69 -10.84
C LEU A 309 6.82 -3.72 -9.59
N THR A 310 7.59 -4.79 -9.38
CA THR A 310 8.43 -4.93 -8.18
C THR A 310 9.38 -3.74 -8.04
N LEU A 311 9.93 -3.28 -9.16
CA LEU A 311 10.82 -2.14 -9.16
C LEU A 311 10.05 -0.82 -8.97
N HIS A 312 8.85 -0.67 -9.53
CA HIS A 312 7.96 0.47 -9.28
C HIS A 312 7.67 0.61 -7.77
N GLU A 313 7.25 -0.47 -7.11
CA GLU A 313 7.00 -0.49 -5.67
C GLU A 313 8.28 -0.25 -4.85
N LEU A 314 9.44 -0.73 -5.34
CA LEU A 314 10.72 -0.41 -4.72
C LEU A 314 10.95 1.11 -4.69
N MET A 315 10.59 1.84 -5.74
CA MET A 315 10.75 3.29 -5.77
C MET A 315 9.89 3.98 -4.72
N HIS A 316 8.64 3.55 -4.51
CA HIS A 316 7.83 4.02 -3.39
C HIS A 316 8.49 3.76 -2.03
N PHE A 317 9.16 2.62 -1.87
CA PHE A 317 9.90 2.33 -0.64
C PHE A 317 11.14 3.24 -0.47
N GLN A 318 11.76 3.69 -1.57
CA GLN A 318 12.84 4.69 -1.51
C GLN A 318 12.35 6.10 -1.25
N GLN A 319 11.11 6.42 -1.64
CA GLN A 319 10.55 7.76 -1.55
C GLN A 319 10.46 8.23 -0.10
N ASN A 320 11.02 9.41 0.13
CA ASN A 320 11.06 10.07 1.43
C ASN A 320 10.83 11.57 1.24
N TYR A 321 9.69 11.91 0.63
CA TYR A 321 9.31 13.30 0.41
C TYR A 321 9.08 14.01 1.74
N ARG A 322 9.57 15.25 1.83
CA ARG A 322 9.49 16.09 3.03
C ARG A 322 8.61 17.33 2.82
N ASP A 323 7.91 17.38 1.69
CA ASP A 323 6.97 18.46 1.39
C ASP A 323 5.68 18.27 2.20
N THR A 324 5.61 18.91 3.36
CA THR A 324 4.46 18.76 4.27
C THR A 324 3.23 19.54 3.85
N LEU A 325 3.35 20.45 2.88
CA LEU A 325 2.26 21.31 2.43
C LEU A 325 1.47 20.66 1.28
N LEU A 326 2.16 19.91 0.42
CA LEU A 326 1.57 19.34 -0.79
C LEU A 326 1.48 17.81 -0.78
N ASN A 327 1.84 17.13 0.31
CA ASN A 327 1.85 15.66 0.40
C ASN A 327 0.52 14.97 0.05
N GLU A 328 -0.61 15.66 0.19
CA GLU A 328 -1.95 15.15 -0.13
C GLU A 328 -2.52 15.70 -1.45
N SER A 329 -1.72 16.47 -2.19
CA SER A 329 -2.15 17.08 -3.46
C SER A 329 -2.08 16.11 -4.65
N VAL A 330 -2.78 16.46 -5.73
CA VAL A 330 -2.66 15.82 -7.05
C VAL A 330 -1.21 15.85 -7.52
N LEU A 331 -0.48 16.95 -7.30
CA LEU A 331 0.95 17.03 -7.61
C LEU A 331 1.76 15.94 -6.91
N ALA A 332 1.55 15.72 -5.62
CA ALA A 332 2.27 14.68 -4.87
C ALA A 332 1.93 13.28 -5.38
N GLY A 333 0.66 13.01 -5.69
CA GLY A 333 0.25 11.76 -6.32
C GLY A 333 0.94 11.55 -7.68
N VAL A 334 0.80 12.53 -8.58
CA VAL A 334 1.34 12.49 -9.95
C VAL A 334 2.86 12.33 -9.97
N ILE A 335 3.59 13.13 -9.19
CA ILE A 335 5.06 13.02 -9.10
C ILE A 335 5.45 11.71 -8.42
N GLY A 336 4.75 11.31 -7.36
CA GLY A 336 4.99 10.05 -6.66
C GLY A 336 4.95 8.84 -7.60
N GLU A 337 3.88 8.69 -8.36
CA GLU A 337 3.72 7.60 -9.31
C GLU A 337 4.66 7.73 -10.52
N GLY A 338 4.80 8.95 -11.04
CA GLY A 338 5.63 9.23 -12.20
C GLY A 338 7.12 8.98 -12.00
N VAL A 339 7.63 9.29 -10.81
CA VAL A 339 9.01 8.98 -10.41
C VAL A 339 9.23 7.47 -10.42
N CYS A 340 8.28 6.69 -9.92
CA CYS A 340 8.38 5.24 -9.91
C CYS A 340 8.53 4.68 -11.33
N ASP A 341 7.64 5.05 -12.24
CA ASP A 341 7.70 4.60 -13.64
C ASP A 341 8.97 5.05 -14.36
N PHE A 342 9.42 6.28 -14.11
CA PHE A 342 10.64 6.80 -14.74
C PHE A 342 11.90 6.07 -14.25
N LEU A 343 12.01 5.82 -12.95
CA LEU A 343 13.15 5.11 -12.40
C LEU A 343 13.13 3.61 -12.75
N VAL A 344 11.95 3.04 -13.02
CA VAL A 344 11.85 1.72 -13.66
C VAL A 344 12.52 1.74 -15.03
N GLU A 345 12.20 2.69 -15.90
CA GLU A 345 12.85 2.84 -17.21
C GLU A 345 14.38 3.01 -17.09
N LEU A 346 14.87 3.87 -16.19
CA LEU A 346 16.31 4.09 -16.05
C LEU A 346 17.07 2.81 -15.63
N SER A 347 16.45 2.03 -14.75
CA SER A 347 17.03 0.82 -14.17
C SER A 347 16.88 -0.39 -15.10
N SER A 348 15.80 -0.47 -15.87
CA SER A 348 15.57 -1.54 -16.84
C SER A 348 16.32 -1.29 -18.16
N GLY A 349 16.50 -0.02 -18.53
CA GLY A 349 16.91 0.39 -19.88
C GLY A 349 15.81 0.27 -20.93
N GLU A 350 14.58 -0.02 -20.50
CA GLU A 350 13.41 -0.23 -21.36
C GLU A 350 12.46 0.96 -21.20
N PRO A 351 12.19 1.72 -22.29
CA PRO A 351 11.24 2.82 -22.24
C PRO A 351 9.85 2.38 -21.83
N LEU A 352 9.14 3.23 -21.07
CA LEU A 352 7.71 3.02 -20.83
C LEU A 352 6.95 3.01 -22.15
N ASP A 353 6.12 1.99 -22.38
CA ASP A 353 5.17 1.90 -23.49
C ASP A 353 3.81 1.49 -22.93
N ASN A 354 2.84 2.38 -23.02
CA ASN A 354 1.47 2.14 -22.56
C ASN A 354 0.46 2.92 -23.44
N GLU A 355 -0.82 2.61 -23.27
CA GLU A 355 -1.90 3.25 -24.03
C GLU A 355 -2.04 4.75 -23.72
N ASN A 356 -1.72 5.15 -22.49
CA ASN A 356 -1.76 6.55 -22.05
C ASN A 356 -0.74 7.42 -22.80
N LEU A 357 0.47 6.91 -23.04
CA LEU A 357 1.49 7.61 -23.83
C LEU A 357 1.01 7.82 -25.27
N ARG A 358 0.46 6.77 -25.91
CA ARG A 358 -0.10 6.85 -27.27
C ARG A 358 -1.28 7.82 -27.34
N PHE A 359 -2.12 7.86 -26.30
CA PHE A 359 -3.21 8.83 -26.20
C PHE A 359 -2.71 10.28 -26.14
N LEU A 360 -1.59 10.52 -25.43
CA LEU A 360 -0.97 11.84 -25.28
C LEU A 360 -0.06 12.25 -26.46
N GLU A 361 0.16 11.37 -27.45
CA GLU A 361 0.80 11.74 -28.72
C GLU A 361 -0.10 12.66 -29.57
N ASP A 362 -1.42 12.54 -29.40
CA ASP A 362 -2.35 13.49 -29.99
C ASP A 362 -2.24 14.86 -29.28
N ARG A 363 -2.04 15.91 -30.08
CA ARG A 363 -1.77 17.25 -29.57
C ARG A 363 -2.94 17.86 -28.82
N GLU A 364 -4.17 17.58 -29.26
CA GLU A 364 -5.38 18.10 -28.61
C GLU A 364 -5.58 17.44 -27.26
N ASN A 365 -5.43 16.11 -27.20
CA ASN A 365 -5.45 15.35 -25.94
C ASN A 365 -4.35 15.84 -24.98
N HIS A 366 -3.11 15.98 -25.46
CA HIS A 366 -2.01 16.48 -24.65
C HIS A 366 -2.34 17.85 -24.04
N HIS A 367 -2.76 18.81 -24.88
CA HIS A 367 -3.10 20.15 -24.42
C HIS A 367 -4.25 20.14 -23.40
N ARG A 368 -5.31 19.37 -23.66
CA ARG A 368 -6.46 19.25 -22.76
C ARG A 368 -6.07 18.64 -21.41
N ILE A 369 -5.33 17.53 -21.41
CA ILE A 369 -4.92 16.84 -20.17
C ILE A 369 -3.99 17.72 -19.34
N PHE A 370 -3.00 18.39 -19.93
CA PHE A 370 -2.12 19.26 -19.14
C PHE A 370 -2.81 20.57 -18.69
N ALA A 371 -3.83 21.04 -19.40
CA ALA A 371 -4.69 22.13 -18.93
C ALA A 371 -5.54 21.71 -17.73
N ASP A 372 -6.16 20.53 -17.79
CA ASP A 372 -6.89 19.95 -16.65
C ASP A 372 -5.96 19.76 -15.43
N LEU A 373 -4.76 19.22 -15.66
CA LEU A 373 -3.79 18.97 -14.59
C LEU A 373 -3.37 20.26 -13.89
N ARG A 374 -3.22 21.36 -14.63
CA ARG A 374 -2.91 22.67 -14.06
C ARG A 374 -3.97 23.13 -13.06
N GLU A 375 -5.25 22.96 -13.39
CA GLU A 375 -6.33 23.42 -12.51
C GLU A 375 -6.43 22.57 -11.24
N ASP A 376 -6.12 21.27 -11.34
CA ASP A 376 -6.25 20.34 -10.21
C ASP A 376 -4.96 20.21 -9.37
N LEU A 377 -3.82 20.73 -9.85
CA LEU A 377 -2.47 20.40 -9.38
C LEU A 377 -2.28 20.48 -7.86
N PHE A 378 -2.85 21.51 -7.24
CA PHE A 378 -2.70 21.79 -5.81
C PHE A 378 -3.91 21.33 -4.98
N GLY A 379 -4.96 20.81 -5.63
CA GLY A 379 -6.10 20.20 -4.94
C GLY A 379 -5.78 18.79 -4.46
N SER A 380 -6.65 18.21 -3.62
CA SER A 380 -6.49 16.87 -3.06
C SER A 380 -7.29 15.78 -3.79
N ASP A 381 -8.06 16.14 -4.82
CA ASP A 381 -8.93 15.21 -5.55
C ASP A 381 -8.16 14.48 -6.67
N ASN A 382 -7.76 13.26 -6.37
CA ASN A 382 -7.07 12.38 -7.32
C ASN A 382 -8.00 11.62 -8.26
N SER A 383 -9.33 11.74 -8.15
CA SER A 383 -10.30 10.90 -8.88
C SER A 383 -10.20 10.99 -10.40
N ARG A 384 -9.69 12.12 -10.92
CA ARG A 384 -9.43 12.33 -12.36
C ARG A 384 -8.08 11.80 -12.83
N TRP A 385 -7.18 11.48 -11.90
CA TRP A 385 -5.75 11.27 -12.17
C TRP A 385 -5.27 9.86 -11.83
N LEU A 386 -5.69 9.32 -10.68
CA LEU A 386 -5.13 8.10 -10.10
C LEU A 386 -6.24 7.18 -9.55
N TYR A 387 -6.01 5.88 -9.68
CA TYR A 387 -6.84 4.77 -9.20
C TYR A 387 -8.30 4.86 -9.65
N ASN A 388 -8.49 5.28 -10.89
CA ASN A 388 -9.81 5.59 -11.45
C ASN A 388 -10.26 4.62 -12.56
N GLY A 389 -9.58 3.48 -12.69
CA GLY A 389 -10.00 2.36 -13.52
C GLY A 389 -11.48 1.99 -13.29
N GLY A 390 -12.25 1.94 -14.37
CA GLY A 390 -13.69 1.63 -14.33
C GLY A 390 -14.60 2.75 -13.83
N SER A 391 -14.06 3.91 -13.41
CA SER A 391 -14.84 5.08 -12.96
C SER A 391 -14.68 6.33 -13.83
N ILE A 392 -13.75 6.35 -14.78
CA ILE A 392 -13.52 7.45 -15.72
C ILE A 392 -13.84 6.98 -17.15
N ASP A 393 -14.48 7.82 -17.96
CA ASP A 393 -14.98 7.48 -19.30
C ASP A 393 -14.54 8.45 -20.41
N ASP A 394 -14.23 9.71 -20.08
CA ASP A 394 -13.82 10.75 -21.04
C ASP A 394 -12.33 10.71 -21.45
N ARG A 395 -11.56 9.81 -20.83
CA ARG A 395 -10.10 9.66 -21.02
C ARG A 395 -9.64 8.28 -20.52
N PRO A 396 -8.44 7.82 -20.93
CA PRO A 396 -7.81 6.67 -20.32
C PRO A 396 -7.66 6.82 -18.80
N HIS A 397 -7.75 5.70 -18.08
CA HIS A 397 -7.55 5.66 -16.63
C HIS A 397 -6.07 5.88 -16.27
N ASP A 398 -5.83 6.30 -15.03
CA ASP A 398 -4.49 6.40 -14.45
C ASP A 398 -3.51 7.29 -15.23
N LEU A 399 -4.03 8.32 -15.92
CA LEU A 399 -3.21 9.30 -16.66
C LEU A 399 -2.19 10.02 -15.77
N GLY A 400 -2.45 10.13 -14.46
CA GLY A 400 -1.54 10.71 -13.47
C GLY A 400 -0.16 10.06 -13.47
N TYR A 401 -0.08 8.74 -13.65
CA TYR A 401 1.19 8.00 -13.78
C TYR A 401 1.99 8.51 -14.98
N THR A 402 1.34 8.61 -16.13
CA THR A 402 2.00 8.93 -17.40
C THR A 402 2.44 10.39 -17.47
N VAL A 403 1.59 11.34 -17.01
CA VAL A 403 1.99 12.76 -16.98
C VAL A 403 3.10 12.99 -15.95
N GLY A 404 3.05 12.30 -14.80
CA GLY A 404 4.13 12.32 -13.80
C GLY A 404 5.44 11.76 -14.33
N TYR A 405 5.38 10.66 -15.07
CA TYR A 405 6.52 10.04 -15.75
C TYR A 405 7.18 11.03 -16.72
N LEU A 406 6.37 11.70 -17.56
CA LEU A 406 6.86 12.70 -18.51
C LEU A 406 7.56 13.88 -17.81
N ILE A 407 6.96 14.38 -16.73
CA ILE A 407 7.55 15.47 -15.91
C ILE A 407 8.87 15.02 -15.29
N SER A 408 8.90 13.86 -14.65
CA SER A 408 10.08 13.33 -13.94
C SER A 408 11.23 13.04 -14.90
N LYS A 409 10.92 12.47 -16.07
CA LYS A 409 11.90 12.22 -17.14
C LYS A 409 12.46 13.51 -17.71
N SER A 410 11.62 14.52 -17.94
CA SER A 410 12.04 15.84 -18.42
C SER A 410 12.92 16.55 -17.39
N TYR A 411 12.52 16.54 -16.11
CA TYR A 411 13.32 17.05 -15.01
C TYR A 411 14.72 16.41 -15.00
N TYR A 412 14.81 15.08 -14.93
CA TYR A 412 16.09 14.37 -14.93
C TYR A 412 16.94 14.72 -16.16
N ARG A 413 16.34 14.76 -17.35
CA ARG A 413 17.05 15.10 -18.60
C ARG A 413 17.66 16.50 -18.54
N ASN A 414 16.98 17.46 -17.91
CA ASN A 414 17.40 18.86 -17.82
C ASN A 414 18.47 19.13 -16.75
N ARG A 415 18.79 18.17 -15.87
CA ARG A 415 19.82 18.32 -14.82
C ARG A 415 21.19 17.89 -15.33
N ASP A 416 22.25 18.62 -14.98
CA ASP A 416 23.62 18.20 -15.31
C ASP A 416 24.06 17.02 -14.43
N ASP A 417 23.82 17.12 -13.12
CA ASP A 417 24.10 16.05 -12.17
C ASP A 417 22.90 15.07 -12.10
N LYS A 418 23.08 13.93 -12.77
CA LYS A 418 22.06 12.87 -12.84
C LYS A 418 21.85 12.14 -11.51
N GLN A 419 22.90 11.99 -10.69
CA GLN A 419 22.77 11.33 -9.40
C GLN A 419 22.00 12.23 -8.41
N GLN A 420 22.33 13.52 -8.41
CA GLN A 420 21.58 14.51 -7.64
C GLN A 420 20.11 14.59 -8.09
N ALA A 421 19.85 14.52 -9.41
CA ALA A 421 18.48 14.51 -9.92
C ALA A 421 17.66 13.32 -9.39
N ILE A 422 18.24 12.11 -9.35
CA ILE A 422 17.58 10.92 -8.80
C ILE A 422 17.36 11.07 -7.28
N TYR A 423 18.35 11.62 -6.57
CA TYR A 423 18.19 11.93 -5.14
C TYR A 423 17.01 12.89 -4.90
N GLU A 424 16.94 13.98 -5.68
CA GLU A 424 15.88 14.99 -5.60
C GLU A 424 14.50 14.38 -5.93
N LEU A 425 14.40 13.56 -6.97
CA LEU A 425 13.16 12.85 -7.33
C LEU A 425 12.68 11.89 -6.24
N LEU A 426 13.56 11.36 -5.38
CA LEU A 426 13.17 10.44 -4.29
C LEU A 426 13.02 11.12 -2.92
N ASN A 427 13.55 12.33 -2.72
CA ASN A 427 13.66 12.95 -1.38
C ASN A 427 13.22 14.42 -1.34
N SER A 428 12.54 14.91 -2.38
CA SER A 428 12.21 16.34 -2.48
C SER A 428 11.37 16.86 -1.30
N SER A 429 11.69 18.07 -0.85
CA SER A 429 10.86 18.89 0.04
C SER A 429 10.13 20.02 -0.69
N ASP A 430 10.30 20.13 -2.01
CA ASP A 430 9.63 21.10 -2.89
C ASP A 430 9.26 20.35 -4.18
N LEU A 431 8.07 19.73 -4.19
CA LEU A 431 7.59 18.98 -5.36
C LEU A 431 7.31 19.91 -6.56
N VAL A 432 7.02 21.19 -6.30
CA VAL A 432 6.83 22.20 -7.34
C VAL A 432 8.12 22.44 -8.12
N SER A 433 9.27 22.37 -7.44
CA SER A 433 10.59 22.51 -8.07
C SER A 433 10.84 21.48 -9.18
N ILE A 434 10.33 20.25 -9.02
CA ILE A 434 10.47 19.18 -10.02
C ILE A 434 9.75 19.60 -11.31
N VAL A 435 8.51 20.10 -11.20
CA VAL A 435 7.76 20.61 -12.36
C VAL A 435 8.42 21.85 -12.95
N ARG A 436 8.83 22.80 -12.10
CA ARG A 436 9.42 24.10 -12.49
C ARG A 436 10.71 23.95 -13.30
N GLN A 437 11.49 22.91 -13.04
CA GLN A 437 12.75 22.62 -13.72
C GLN A 437 12.61 21.59 -14.85
N SER A 438 11.38 21.14 -15.14
CA SER A 438 11.04 20.35 -16.31
C SER A 438 10.54 21.24 -17.46
N ASP A 439 10.34 20.66 -18.65
CA ASP A 439 9.72 21.34 -19.79
C ASP A 439 8.24 21.67 -19.53
N TYR A 440 7.65 21.09 -18.49
CA TYR A 440 6.25 21.27 -18.12
C TYR A 440 6.02 22.42 -17.16
N ALA A 441 7.02 23.28 -16.90
CA ALA A 441 6.89 24.44 -16.01
C ALA A 441 5.68 25.35 -16.31
N TYR A 442 5.17 25.34 -17.56
CA TYR A 442 3.98 26.09 -17.95
C TYR A 442 2.69 25.68 -17.21
N ILE A 443 2.62 24.46 -16.63
CA ILE A 443 1.47 24.06 -15.81
C ILE A 443 1.50 24.66 -14.40
N LEU A 444 2.58 25.33 -14.01
CA LEU A 444 2.61 26.12 -12.77
C LEU A 444 2.12 27.55 -12.97
N ALA A 445 2.07 28.02 -14.23
CA ALA A 445 1.52 29.31 -14.58
C ALA A 445 -0.01 29.22 -14.59
N GLY A 446 -0.62 29.27 -13.41
CA GLY A 446 -2.07 29.40 -13.27
C GLY A 446 -2.60 30.74 -13.82
N PRO A 447 -3.92 30.88 -14.00
CA PRO A 447 -4.53 32.21 -14.00
C PRO A 447 -4.21 32.88 -12.65
N ALA A 448 -3.92 34.17 -12.67
CA ALA A 448 -3.45 34.92 -11.51
C ALA A 448 -4.48 34.96 -10.35
N SER A 449 -4.50 33.94 -9.48
CA SER A 449 -5.11 34.01 -8.14
C SER A 449 -4.76 32.79 -7.27
N ALA A 450 -3.60 32.85 -6.63
CA ALA A 450 -3.34 32.22 -5.33
C ALA A 450 -2.03 32.80 -4.78
N THR A 451 -2.01 34.11 -4.55
CA THR A 451 -0.98 34.72 -3.71
C THR A 451 -1.32 34.51 -2.24
N ARG A 452 -0.40 33.80 -1.57
CA ARG A 452 -0.14 33.67 -0.13
C ARG A 452 -0.85 32.57 0.62
#